data_AF-A0A2G6KYJ2-F1
#
_entry.id   AF-A0A2G6KYJ2-F1
#
_cell.length_a   1.000
_cell.length_b   1.000
_cell.length_c   1.000
_cell.angle_alpha   90.00
_cell.angle_beta   90.00
_cell.angle_gamma   90.00
#
_symmetry.space_group_name_H-M   'P 1'
#
loop_
_entity.id
_entity.type
_entity.pdbx_description
1 polymer ?
#
loop_
_entity_poly.entity_id
_entity_poly.type
_entity_poly.pdbx_seq_one_letter_code
_entity_poly.pdbx_strand_id
1 'polypeptide(L)'
;MSLLKKTLLALIVCLASPNLYAEEWQYTFRPGDTLWDLCARYIAAPDCWQKIAKRNKVSQPKHIRPGTRLYLPISWLKVLPASVKVLSVRGDTQYIKAGSNEPVQLEKSAQILVGDKIITADGSVTLQFADESILIVVPDSEVIFDTLSMYGESGMVDTRVRLNRGRAKAKVKPAKGPGSRYKILTPAAVAAVRGTEFRVVSEDVQPPQMRTEVLEGNVGVANDGGEQSLAAGYALKAVAGKKPSEPIKLLPAPVFPALLPETIRAFPWKLHWQKVSGAASYRVQVYKKGIFFESLAMEKGVTSNEFSVPELNAGDFRLAVRAVDERGFEGFEADYHVTVASPRTVDVLSVSSQVMSGEGNAPIA
;
A
#
# COMPACT_ATOMS: atom_id res chain seq x y z
N MET A 1 7.92 -56.45 -58.72
CA MET A 1 8.91 -56.49 -57.61
C MET A 1 9.11 -55.05 -57.11
N SER A 2 8.17 -54.54 -56.30
CA SER A 2 8.31 -54.37 -54.83
C SER A 2 9.46 -53.42 -54.43
N LEU A 3 9.21 -52.11 -54.44
CA LEU A 3 8.79 -51.25 -53.30
C LEU A 3 9.97 -50.67 -52.49
N LEU A 4 10.22 -49.38 -52.75
CA LEU A 4 10.95 -48.42 -51.91
C LEU A 4 10.36 -48.39 -50.48
N LYS A 5 11.18 -48.70 -49.45
CA LYS A 5 10.84 -48.43 -48.05
C LYS A 5 11.34 -47.05 -47.65
N LYS A 6 10.41 -46.10 -47.54
CA LYS A 6 10.60 -44.82 -46.82
C LYS A 6 10.38 -45.07 -45.33
N THR A 7 11.41 -44.91 -44.52
CA THR A 7 11.31 -44.97 -43.06
C THR A 7 10.81 -43.62 -42.53
N LEU A 8 9.59 -43.63 -42.02
CA LEU A 8 8.93 -42.53 -41.32
C LEU A 8 9.44 -42.52 -39.87
N LEU A 9 10.22 -41.49 -39.49
CA LEU A 9 10.62 -41.25 -38.11
C LEU A 9 9.48 -40.49 -37.43
N ALA A 10 8.65 -41.20 -36.64
CA ALA A 10 7.60 -40.61 -35.84
C ALA A 10 8.21 -39.86 -34.63
N LEU A 11 8.16 -38.53 -34.68
CA LEU A 11 8.50 -37.66 -33.56
C LEU A 11 7.35 -37.70 -32.54
N ILE A 12 7.54 -38.46 -31.46
CA ILE A 12 6.61 -38.49 -30.32
C ILE A 12 6.79 -37.16 -29.55
N VAL A 13 5.90 -36.22 -29.81
CA VAL A 13 5.77 -35.00 -28.99
C VAL A 13 5.05 -35.42 -27.70
N CYS A 14 5.80 -35.57 -26.61
CA CYS A 14 5.24 -35.65 -25.27
C CYS A 14 4.58 -34.30 -24.94
N LEU A 15 3.28 -34.20 -25.16
CA LEU A 15 2.42 -33.19 -24.54
C LEU A 15 2.42 -33.43 -23.03
N ALA A 16 3.41 -32.87 -22.34
CA ALA A 16 3.30 -32.67 -20.90
C ALA A 16 2.25 -31.58 -20.67
N SER A 17 0.98 -31.98 -20.59
CA SER A 17 -0.05 -31.09 -20.07
C SER A 17 0.40 -30.68 -18.66
N PRO A 18 0.53 -29.37 -18.35
CA PRO A 18 0.71 -28.98 -16.97
C PRO A 18 -0.52 -29.51 -16.22
N ASN A 19 -0.30 -30.40 -15.24
CA ASN A 19 -1.35 -30.71 -14.29
C ASN A 19 -1.72 -29.37 -13.64
N LEU A 20 -2.87 -28.83 -14.03
CA LEU A 20 -3.57 -27.78 -13.29
C LEU A 20 -3.96 -28.40 -11.96
N TYR A 21 -3.00 -28.50 -11.04
CA TYR A 21 -3.32 -28.75 -9.65
C TYR A 21 -4.18 -27.56 -9.21
N ALA A 22 -5.44 -27.85 -8.90
CA ALA A 22 -6.30 -26.88 -8.27
C ALA A 22 -5.56 -26.34 -7.04
N GLU A 23 -5.47 -25.01 -6.90
CA GLU A 23 -4.83 -24.43 -5.72
C GLU A 23 -5.52 -24.96 -4.46
N GLU A 24 -4.74 -25.40 -3.48
CA GLU A 24 -5.25 -26.08 -2.30
C GLU A 24 -4.90 -25.31 -1.03
N TRP A 25 -5.90 -25.07 -0.20
CA TRP A 25 -5.71 -24.59 1.16
C TRP A 25 -5.48 -25.77 2.09
N GLN A 26 -4.40 -25.71 2.86
CA GLN A 26 -4.08 -26.70 3.88
C GLN A 26 -4.67 -26.28 5.22
N TYR A 27 -5.67 -27.03 5.70
CA TYR A 27 -6.21 -26.88 7.05
C TYR A 27 -5.56 -27.88 8.01
N THR A 28 -5.15 -27.42 9.19
CA THR A 28 -4.68 -28.32 10.25
C THR A 28 -5.81 -28.51 11.25
N PHE A 29 -6.30 -29.74 11.36
CA PHE A 29 -7.41 -30.12 12.22
C PHE A 29 -7.09 -29.83 13.69
N ARG A 30 -7.94 -29.07 14.38
CA ARG A 30 -7.71 -28.61 15.76
C ARG A 30 -8.45 -29.49 16.77
N PRO A 31 -8.05 -29.49 18.06
CA PRO A 31 -8.83 -30.13 19.11
C PRO A 31 -10.27 -29.62 19.11
N GLY A 32 -11.25 -30.54 19.10
CA GLY A 32 -12.67 -30.21 19.08
C GLY A 32 -13.28 -29.95 17.69
N ASP A 33 -12.49 -29.90 16.62
CA ASP A 33 -13.05 -29.76 15.27
C ASP A 33 -13.84 -31.00 14.85
N THR A 34 -14.92 -30.77 14.09
CA THR A 34 -15.56 -31.79 13.27
C THR A 34 -15.51 -31.39 11.79
N LEU A 35 -15.71 -32.36 10.88
CA LEU A 35 -15.89 -32.01 9.47
C LEU A 35 -17.15 -31.14 9.25
N TRP A 36 -18.17 -31.24 10.10
CA TRP A 36 -19.35 -30.39 10.03
C TRP A 36 -19.03 -28.93 10.34
N ASP A 37 -18.26 -28.67 11.41
CA ASP A 37 -17.85 -27.30 11.76
C ASP A 37 -16.94 -26.70 10.70
N LEU A 38 -16.05 -27.52 10.13
CA LEU A 38 -15.19 -27.11 9.03
C LEU A 38 -16.01 -26.76 7.79
N CYS A 39 -17.03 -27.56 7.46
CA CYS A 39 -17.95 -27.27 6.38
C CYS A 39 -18.73 -25.97 6.62
N ALA A 40 -19.29 -25.82 7.82
CA ALA A 40 -20.05 -24.65 8.22
C ALA A 40 -19.21 -23.37 8.15
N ARG A 41 -17.93 -23.41 8.54
CA ARG A 41 -17.04 -22.24 8.54
C ARG A 41 -16.44 -21.92 7.17
N TYR A 42 -16.03 -22.94 6.40
CA TYR A 42 -15.12 -22.71 5.27
C TYR A 42 -15.65 -23.12 3.90
N ILE A 43 -16.63 -24.03 3.78
CA ILE A 43 -16.89 -24.71 2.50
C ILE A 43 -18.32 -24.44 2.01
N ALA A 44 -18.46 -24.05 0.75
CA ALA A 44 -19.75 -23.79 0.09
C ALA A 44 -20.30 -25.04 -0.65
N ALA A 45 -19.51 -26.10 -0.79
CA ALA A 45 -19.86 -27.26 -1.59
C ALA A 45 -20.99 -28.12 -0.96
N PRO A 46 -21.95 -28.63 -1.74
CA PRO A 46 -22.91 -29.62 -1.27
C PRO A 46 -22.20 -30.91 -0.87
N ASP A 47 -22.76 -31.65 0.09
CA ASP A 47 -22.17 -32.89 0.66
C ASP A 47 -20.73 -32.70 1.15
N CYS A 48 -20.44 -31.51 1.67
CA CYS A 48 -19.10 -31.04 1.99
C CYS A 48 -18.27 -32.07 2.78
N TRP A 49 -18.80 -32.63 3.87
CA TRP A 49 -18.01 -33.51 4.74
C TRP A 49 -17.60 -34.80 4.02
N GLN A 50 -18.46 -35.33 3.14
CA GLN A 50 -18.15 -36.51 2.33
C GLN A 50 -17.08 -36.20 1.29
N LYS A 51 -17.16 -35.03 0.65
CA LYS A 51 -16.14 -34.56 -0.30
C LYS A 51 -14.78 -34.39 0.36
N ILE A 52 -14.74 -33.75 1.54
CA ILE A 52 -13.50 -33.59 2.29
C ILE A 52 -12.91 -34.95 2.67
N ALA A 53 -13.72 -35.84 3.25
CA ALA A 53 -13.27 -37.16 3.67
C ALA A 53 -12.73 -37.98 2.49
N LYS A 54 -13.45 -38.00 1.36
CA LYS A 54 -13.04 -38.70 0.13
C LYS A 54 -11.73 -38.13 -0.43
N ARG A 55 -11.62 -36.79 -0.54
CA ARG A 55 -10.42 -36.12 -1.07
C ARG A 55 -9.19 -36.41 -0.23
N ASN A 56 -9.35 -36.39 1.09
CA ASN A 56 -8.27 -36.53 2.06
C ASN A 56 -8.06 -37.98 2.53
N LYS A 57 -8.75 -38.95 1.90
CA LYS A 57 -8.68 -40.38 2.23
C LYS A 57 -8.92 -40.67 3.73
N VAL A 58 -9.84 -39.91 4.35
CA VAL A 58 -10.20 -40.06 5.76
C VAL A 58 -11.13 -41.26 5.92
N SER A 59 -10.64 -42.32 6.58
CA SER A 59 -11.41 -43.55 6.82
C SER A 59 -12.41 -43.46 7.96
N GLN A 60 -12.15 -42.60 8.97
CA GLN A 60 -13.04 -42.37 10.11
C GLN A 60 -13.40 -40.88 10.24
N PRO A 61 -14.37 -40.37 9.45
CA PRO A 61 -14.70 -38.94 9.40
C PRO A 61 -15.16 -38.32 10.73
N LYS A 62 -15.63 -39.14 11.68
CA LYS A 62 -16.05 -38.72 13.03
C LYS A 62 -14.90 -38.71 14.06
N HIS A 63 -13.74 -39.27 13.73
CA HIS A 63 -12.61 -39.46 14.65
C HIS A 63 -11.29 -39.04 14.02
N ILE A 64 -11.26 -37.85 13.41
CA ILE A 64 -10.03 -37.29 12.85
C ILE A 64 -9.13 -36.82 13.99
N ARG A 65 -7.86 -37.23 13.98
CA ARG A 65 -6.89 -36.83 15.00
C ARG A 65 -6.54 -35.34 14.84
N PRO A 66 -6.52 -34.55 15.93
CA PRO A 66 -5.94 -33.22 15.90
C PRO A 66 -4.51 -33.24 15.32
N GLY A 67 -4.14 -32.20 14.58
CA GLY A 67 -2.90 -32.12 13.81
C GLY A 67 -2.98 -32.71 12.39
N THR A 68 -4.05 -33.44 12.04
CA THR A 68 -4.25 -33.96 10.68
C THR A 68 -4.32 -32.81 9.68
N ARG A 69 -3.55 -32.90 8.59
CA ARG A 69 -3.58 -31.91 7.50
C ARG A 69 -4.62 -32.33 6.46
N LEU A 70 -5.59 -31.46 6.22
CA LEU A 70 -6.59 -31.59 5.18
C LEU A 70 -6.27 -30.62 4.04
N TYR A 71 -6.28 -31.13 2.82
CA TYR A 71 -6.09 -30.39 1.58
C TYR A 71 -7.46 -30.11 0.97
N LEU A 72 -7.79 -28.83 0.88
CA LEU A 72 -9.09 -28.33 0.47
C LEU A 72 -8.91 -27.47 -0.78
N PRO A 73 -9.44 -27.88 -1.96
CA PRO A 73 -9.42 -27.04 -3.15
C PRO A 73 -10.05 -25.67 -2.86
N ILE A 74 -9.39 -24.58 -3.28
CA ILE A 74 -9.89 -23.22 -3.04
C ILE A 74 -11.27 -23.00 -3.66
N SER A 75 -11.56 -23.66 -4.78
CA SER A 75 -12.87 -23.62 -5.44
C SER A 75 -14.01 -24.18 -4.58
N TRP A 76 -13.72 -24.91 -3.50
CA TRP A 76 -14.73 -25.38 -2.55
C TRP A 76 -15.03 -24.36 -1.45
N LEU A 77 -14.13 -23.39 -1.24
CA LEU A 77 -14.23 -22.45 -0.14
C LEU A 77 -15.39 -21.46 -0.35
N LYS A 78 -16.02 -21.06 0.75
CA LYS A 78 -16.99 -19.96 0.76
C LYS A 78 -16.28 -18.68 0.36
N VAL A 79 -16.79 -17.99 -0.65
CA VAL A 79 -16.34 -16.65 -1.01
C VAL A 79 -17.31 -15.66 -0.39
N LEU A 80 -16.82 -14.85 0.54
CA LEU A 80 -17.60 -13.85 1.24
C LEU A 80 -17.16 -12.46 0.79
N PRO A 81 -18.08 -11.47 0.68
CA PRO A 81 -17.68 -10.09 0.44
C PRO A 81 -16.84 -9.57 1.60
N ALA A 82 -15.80 -8.81 1.27
CA ALA A 82 -14.99 -8.07 2.24
C ALA A 82 -15.23 -6.56 2.08
N SER A 83 -14.86 -5.80 3.10
CA SER A 83 -14.88 -4.33 3.05
C SER A 83 -13.53 -3.74 3.43
N VAL A 84 -13.32 -2.49 3.02
CA VAL A 84 -12.16 -1.69 3.39
C VAL A 84 -12.60 -0.59 4.34
N LYS A 85 -11.91 -0.45 5.47
CA LYS A 85 -12.20 0.59 6.47
C LYS A 85 -11.43 1.86 6.16
N VAL A 86 -12.10 2.99 6.24
CA VAL A 86 -11.46 4.31 6.12
C VAL A 86 -10.90 4.73 7.48
N LEU A 87 -9.58 4.71 7.60
CA LEU A 87 -8.89 5.05 8.85
C LEU A 87 -8.75 6.57 9.02
N SER A 88 -8.36 7.28 7.97
CA SER A 88 -8.27 8.74 7.98
C SER A 88 -8.68 9.32 6.64
N VAL A 89 -9.28 10.51 6.70
CA VAL A 89 -9.54 11.37 5.56
C VAL A 89 -8.97 12.76 5.89
N ARG A 90 -8.31 13.38 4.92
CA ARG A 90 -7.84 14.77 5.01
C ARG A 90 -8.03 15.46 3.67
N GLY A 91 -8.39 16.74 3.69
CA GLY A 91 -8.56 17.56 2.49
C GLY A 91 -9.82 17.18 1.71
N ASP A 92 -9.88 17.60 0.45
CA ASP A 92 -10.98 17.30 -0.46
C ASP A 92 -10.86 15.88 -0.99
N THR A 93 -11.86 15.07 -0.63
CA THR A 93 -11.94 13.66 -0.97
C THR A 93 -13.39 13.27 -1.20
N GLN A 94 -13.65 12.61 -2.32
CA GLN A 94 -14.97 12.18 -2.72
C GLN A 94 -15.06 10.66 -2.72
N TYR A 95 -16.25 10.17 -2.38
CA TYR A 95 -16.66 8.78 -2.42
C TYR A 95 -17.84 8.66 -3.38
N ILE A 96 -17.77 7.67 -4.26
CA ILE A 96 -18.87 7.34 -5.18
C ILE A 96 -19.20 5.87 -4.97
N LYS A 97 -20.41 5.60 -4.50
CA LYS A 97 -20.92 4.24 -4.32
C LYS A 97 -21.12 3.56 -5.66
N ALA A 98 -20.83 2.27 -5.75
CA ALA A 98 -21.10 1.46 -6.93
C ALA A 98 -22.56 1.62 -7.41
N GLY A 99 -22.73 1.93 -8.69
CA GLY A 99 -24.05 2.17 -9.30
C GLY A 99 -24.65 3.56 -9.07
N SER A 100 -23.98 4.43 -8.30
CA SER A 100 -24.28 5.85 -8.19
C SER A 100 -23.34 6.67 -9.08
N ASN A 101 -23.80 7.84 -9.52
CA ASN A 101 -22.96 8.87 -10.15
C ASN A 101 -22.80 10.11 -9.25
N GLU A 102 -23.38 10.09 -8.06
CA GLU A 102 -23.33 11.22 -7.13
C GLU A 102 -22.14 11.10 -6.18
N PRO A 103 -21.14 11.99 -6.28
CA PRO A 103 -20.06 12.05 -5.32
C PRO A 103 -20.53 12.63 -3.99
N VAL A 104 -20.14 12.00 -2.90
CA VAL A 104 -20.31 12.52 -1.54
C VAL A 104 -18.94 12.70 -0.88
N GLN A 105 -18.85 13.54 0.13
CA GLN A 105 -17.63 13.67 0.92
C GLN A 105 -17.29 12.33 1.57
N LEU A 106 -16.03 11.90 1.44
CA LEU A 106 -15.59 10.69 2.12
C LEU A 106 -15.43 10.96 3.63
N GLU A 107 -16.00 10.09 4.45
CA GLU A 107 -15.95 10.22 5.90
C GLU A 107 -15.02 9.18 6.54
N LYS A 108 -14.43 9.56 7.68
CA LYS A 108 -13.69 8.62 8.52
C LYS A 108 -14.62 7.50 9.02
N SER A 109 -14.09 6.29 9.15
CA SER A 109 -14.82 5.08 9.57
C SER A 109 -15.84 4.55 8.56
N ALA A 110 -15.99 5.19 7.40
CA ALA A 110 -16.78 4.63 6.31
C ALA A 110 -16.23 3.26 5.88
N GLN A 111 -17.11 2.43 5.33
CA GLN A 111 -16.77 1.15 4.72
C GLN A 111 -16.87 1.27 3.21
N ILE A 112 -15.81 0.85 2.53
CA ILE A 112 -15.76 0.77 1.08
C ILE A 112 -16.00 -0.67 0.66
N LEU A 113 -16.89 -0.84 -0.30
CA LEU A 113 -17.31 -2.12 -0.85
C LEU A 113 -16.82 -2.26 -2.30
N VAL A 114 -17.03 -3.46 -2.85
CA VAL A 114 -16.69 -3.75 -4.24
C VAL A 114 -17.44 -2.81 -5.19
N GLY A 115 -16.74 -2.28 -6.18
CA GLY A 115 -17.25 -1.37 -7.20
C GLY A 115 -17.25 0.11 -6.78
N ASP A 116 -17.03 0.41 -5.51
CA ASP A 116 -16.96 1.80 -5.05
C ASP A 116 -15.69 2.50 -5.56
N LYS A 117 -15.76 3.83 -5.62
CA LYS A 117 -14.68 4.71 -6.06
C LYS A 117 -14.33 5.74 -5.00
N ILE A 118 -13.04 6.04 -4.86
CA ILE A 118 -12.53 7.19 -4.11
C ILE A 118 -11.75 8.10 -5.05
N ILE A 119 -12.00 9.40 -4.96
CA ILE A 119 -11.25 10.45 -5.63
C ILE A 119 -10.62 11.34 -4.56
N THR A 120 -9.33 11.62 -4.67
CA THR A 120 -8.61 12.55 -3.80
C THR A 120 -8.14 13.72 -4.66
N ALA A 121 -8.65 14.93 -4.40
CA ALA A 121 -8.18 16.14 -5.04
C ALA A 121 -6.91 16.61 -4.34
N ASP A 122 -6.96 17.65 -3.51
CA ASP A 122 -5.84 18.03 -2.64
C ASP A 122 -5.72 17.14 -1.38
N GLY A 123 -6.66 16.20 -1.22
CA GLY A 123 -6.79 15.33 -0.06
C GLY A 123 -5.98 14.04 -0.09
N SER A 124 -6.05 13.30 1.01
CA SER A 124 -5.48 11.96 1.14
C SER A 124 -6.33 11.07 2.04
N VAL A 125 -6.31 9.78 1.76
CA VAL A 125 -7.03 8.77 2.54
C VAL A 125 -6.10 7.63 2.94
N THR A 126 -6.25 7.15 4.17
CA THR A 126 -5.64 5.91 4.65
C THR A 126 -6.71 4.86 4.84
N LEU A 127 -6.50 3.69 4.24
CA LEU A 127 -7.46 2.60 4.13
C LEU A 127 -6.87 1.32 4.72
N GLN A 128 -7.71 0.52 5.37
CA GLN A 128 -7.35 -0.79 5.91
C GLN A 128 -8.22 -1.89 5.33
N PHE A 129 -7.59 -2.90 4.75
CA PHE A 129 -8.26 -4.07 4.18
C PHE A 129 -8.57 -5.12 5.24
N ALA A 130 -9.39 -6.11 4.90
CA ALA A 130 -9.78 -7.19 5.80
C ALA A 130 -8.60 -8.06 6.29
N ASP A 131 -7.49 -8.09 5.56
CA ASP A 131 -6.24 -8.77 5.95
C ASP A 131 -5.27 -7.87 6.73
N GLU A 132 -5.72 -6.68 7.15
CA GLU A 132 -4.93 -5.63 7.82
C GLU A 132 -3.86 -4.96 6.96
N SER A 133 -3.85 -5.20 5.64
CA SER A 133 -3.05 -4.41 4.71
C SER A 133 -3.49 -2.95 4.73
N ILE A 134 -2.54 -2.03 4.52
CA ILE A 134 -2.80 -0.59 4.51
C ILE A 134 -2.54 -0.04 3.10
N LEU A 135 -3.45 0.81 2.62
CA LEU A 135 -3.28 1.61 1.41
C LEU A 135 -3.45 3.08 1.74
N ILE A 136 -2.47 3.89 1.36
CA ILE A 136 -2.53 5.34 1.43
C ILE A 136 -2.68 5.84 0.00
N VAL A 137 -3.79 6.52 -0.26
CA VAL A 137 -4.04 7.22 -1.54
C VAL A 137 -3.80 8.70 -1.28
N VAL A 138 -2.92 9.30 -2.08
CA VAL A 138 -2.43 10.67 -1.87
C VAL A 138 -3.14 11.65 -2.83
N PRO A 139 -2.85 12.95 -2.80
CA PRO A 139 -3.51 13.91 -3.69
C PRO A 139 -3.44 13.54 -5.18
N ASP A 140 -4.40 14.04 -5.93
CA ASP A 140 -4.57 13.87 -7.38
C ASP A 140 -4.74 12.40 -7.82
N SER A 141 -5.54 11.63 -7.09
CA SER A 141 -5.71 10.19 -7.35
C SER A 141 -7.16 9.76 -7.52
N GLU A 142 -7.36 8.70 -8.31
CA GLU A 142 -8.64 8.02 -8.46
C GLU A 142 -8.44 6.51 -8.33
N VAL A 143 -9.14 5.91 -7.37
CA VAL A 143 -9.09 4.46 -7.11
C VAL A 143 -10.48 3.84 -7.13
N ILE A 144 -10.58 2.63 -7.69
CA ILE A 144 -11.79 1.80 -7.72
C ILE A 144 -11.48 0.44 -7.10
N PHE A 145 -12.41 -0.12 -6.33
CA PHE A 145 -12.24 -1.41 -5.67
C PHE A 145 -12.89 -2.53 -6.48
N ASP A 146 -12.18 -3.03 -7.49
CA ASP A 146 -12.69 -4.03 -8.44
C ASP A 146 -13.05 -5.37 -7.78
N THR A 147 -12.33 -5.78 -6.74
CA THR A 147 -12.61 -7.02 -6.02
C THR A 147 -12.20 -6.89 -4.57
N LEU A 148 -13.14 -7.20 -3.68
CA LEU A 148 -12.94 -7.28 -2.23
C LEU A 148 -13.66 -8.53 -1.73
N SER A 149 -12.93 -9.63 -1.62
CA SER A 149 -13.49 -10.88 -1.10
C SER A 149 -12.54 -11.59 -0.15
N MET A 150 -13.10 -12.51 0.63
CA MET A 150 -12.36 -13.37 1.53
C MET A 150 -12.89 -14.80 1.49
N TYR A 151 -12.03 -15.77 1.78
CA TYR A 151 -12.37 -17.19 1.71
C TYR A 151 -12.72 -17.75 3.09
N GLY A 152 -14.01 -17.75 3.44
CA GLY A 152 -14.50 -18.12 4.77
C GLY A 152 -13.73 -17.40 5.88
N GLU A 153 -13.38 -18.12 6.94
CA GLU A 153 -12.53 -17.62 8.03
C GLU A 153 -11.04 -17.96 7.84
N SER A 154 -10.59 -18.24 6.60
CA SER A 154 -9.21 -18.74 6.36
C SER A 154 -8.13 -17.65 6.49
N GLY A 155 -8.54 -16.38 6.53
CA GLY A 155 -7.65 -15.22 6.44
C GLY A 155 -7.10 -14.95 5.03
N MET A 156 -7.47 -15.75 4.02
CA MET A 156 -7.14 -15.45 2.62
C MET A 156 -8.14 -14.44 2.05
N VAL A 157 -7.61 -13.42 1.36
CA VAL A 157 -8.39 -12.37 0.70
C VAL A 157 -8.02 -12.28 -0.79
N ASP A 158 -8.97 -11.93 -1.66
CA ASP A 158 -8.71 -11.47 -3.03
C ASP A 158 -9.02 -9.98 -3.10
N THR A 159 -7.96 -9.18 -3.16
CA THR A 159 -7.99 -7.72 -3.22
C THR A 159 -7.47 -7.26 -4.57
N ARG A 160 -8.32 -6.54 -5.31
CA ARG A 160 -7.95 -5.90 -6.57
C ARG A 160 -8.37 -4.45 -6.53
N VAL A 161 -7.37 -3.57 -6.52
CA VAL A 161 -7.55 -2.12 -6.51
C VAL A 161 -7.13 -1.60 -7.86
N ARG A 162 -7.99 -0.84 -8.53
CA ARG A 162 -7.66 -0.15 -9.76
C ARG A 162 -7.28 1.28 -9.45
N LEU A 163 -6.05 1.66 -9.71
CA LEU A 163 -5.55 3.04 -9.65
C LEU A 163 -5.60 3.60 -11.07
N ASN A 164 -6.64 4.38 -11.37
CA ASN A 164 -6.82 4.95 -12.70
C ASN A 164 -5.74 6.01 -12.98
N ARG A 165 -5.56 6.95 -12.04
CA ARG A 165 -4.51 7.96 -12.05
C ARG A 165 -4.06 8.27 -10.63
N GLY A 166 -2.89 8.89 -10.52
CA GLY A 166 -2.34 9.38 -9.27
C GLY A 166 -1.42 8.37 -8.61
N ARG A 167 -1.41 8.34 -7.27
CA ARG A 167 -0.38 7.65 -6.50
C ARG A 167 -0.94 6.92 -5.31
N ALA A 168 -0.35 5.76 -5.02
CA ALA A 168 -0.68 5.00 -3.83
C ALA A 168 0.57 4.39 -3.20
N LYS A 169 0.62 4.39 -1.86
CA LYS A 169 1.58 3.62 -1.05
C LYS A 169 0.84 2.47 -0.39
N ALA A 170 1.32 1.24 -0.55
CA ALA A 170 0.71 0.05 0.03
C ALA A 170 1.69 -0.69 0.91
N LYS A 171 1.22 -1.08 2.11
CA LYS A 171 1.90 -2.00 3.01
C LYS A 171 1.04 -3.24 3.15
N VAL A 172 1.38 -4.26 2.37
CA VAL A 172 0.57 -5.48 2.23
C VAL A 172 1.08 -6.54 3.19
N LYS A 173 0.18 -7.13 3.97
CA LYS A 173 0.52 -8.21 4.89
C LYS A 173 0.93 -9.47 4.12
N PRO A 174 1.80 -10.33 4.70
CA PRO A 174 2.12 -11.61 4.10
C PRO A 174 0.86 -12.45 3.85
N ALA A 175 0.77 -13.00 2.65
CA ALA A 175 -0.34 -13.85 2.23
C ALA A 175 -0.54 -15.06 3.16
N LYS A 176 -1.78 -15.30 3.58
CA LYS A 176 -2.16 -16.41 4.48
C LYS A 176 -2.37 -17.75 3.78
N GLY A 177 -2.35 -17.78 2.45
CA GLY A 177 -2.44 -19.03 1.70
C GLY A 177 -2.34 -18.84 0.18
N PRO A 178 -2.57 -19.91 -0.61
CA PRO A 178 -2.52 -19.83 -2.06
C PRO A 178 -3.69 -19.06 -2.65
N GLY A 179 -4.80 -18.85 -1.93
CA GLY A 179 -5.92 -18.01 -2.37
C GLY A 179 -5.73 -16.52 -2.11
N SER A 180 -4.72 -16.13 -1.33
CA SER A 180 -4.44 -14.72 -1.08
C SER A 180 -3.93 -14.04 -2.36
N ARG A 181 -4.58 -12.96 -2.76
CA ARG A 181 -4.23 -12.12 -3.91
C ARG A 181 -4.31 -10.66 -3.50
N TYR A 182 -3.27 -9.91 -3.83
CA TYR A 182 -3.29 -8.46 -3.76
C TYR A 182 -2.73 -7.92 -5.07
N LYS A 183 -3.54 -7.14 -5.79
CA LYS A 183 -3.18 -6.54 -7.06
C LYS A 183 -3.55 -5.07 -7.09
N ILE A 184 -2.63 -4.24 -7.59
CA ILE A 184 -2.92 -2.88 -8.03
C ILE A 184 -2.90 -2.88 -9.56
N LEU A 185 -4.03 -2.54 -10.17
CA LEU A 185 -4.18 -2.42 -11.60
C LEU A 185 -4.06 -0.95 -12.00
N THR A 186 -3.30 -0.67 -13.05
CA THR A 186 -3.26 0.63 -13.73
C THR A 186 -3.59 0.41 -15.20
N PRO A 187 -3.87 1.47 -15.98
CA PRO A 187 -4.01 1.34 -17.43
C PRO A 187 -2.75 0.79 -18.13
N ALA A 188 -1.56 0.90 -17.53
CA ALA A 188 -0.30 0.50 -18.15
C ALA A 188 0.15 -0.93 -17.81
N ALA A 189 -0.10 -1.38 -16.59
CA ALA A 189 0.32 -2.68 -16.07
C ALA A 189 -0.39 -3.04 -14.75
N VAL A 190 -0.20 -4.29 -14.32
CA VAL A 190 -0.65 -4.82 -13.03
C VAL A 190 0.57 -5.06 -12.13
N ALA A 191 0.54 -4.53 -10.91
CA ALA A 191 1.43 -4.93 -9.83
C ALA A 191 0.76 -6.01 -8.97
N ALA A 192 1.31 -7.22 -8.97
CA ALA A 192 0.91 -8.33 -8.13
C ALA A 192 1.93 -8.56 -7.02
N VAL A 193 1.47 -8.67 -5.77
CA VAL A 193 2.35 -8.67 -4.60
C VAL A 193 1.98 -9.75 -3.59
N ARG A 194 2.95 -10.10 -2.74
CA ARG A 194 2.79 -11.09 -1.67
C ARG A 194 3.66 -10.70 -0.47
N GLY A 195 3.10 -9.90 0.44
CA GLY A 195 3.84 -9.38 1.59
C GLY A 195 4.91 -8.36 1.18
N THR A 196 4.48 -7.14 0.85
CA THR A 196 5.33 -6.15 0.19
C THR A 196 4.97 -4.74 0.67
N GLU A 197 5.98 -3.90 0.91
CA GLU A 197 5.80 -2.45 1.02
C GLU A 197 6.30 -1.78 -0.26
N PHE A 198 5.39 -1.10 -0.97
CA PHE A 198 5.68 -0.55 -2.29
C PHE A 198 4.83 0.68 -2.59
N ARG A 199 5.23 1.40 -3.63
CA ARG A 199 4.53 2.55 -4.19
C ARG A 199 4.23 2.32 -5.65
N VAL A 200 3.09 2.85 -6.08
CA VAL A 200 2.66 2.83 -7.48
C VAL A 200 2.23 4.24 -7.86
N VAL A 201 2.67 4.67 -9.03
CA VAL A 201 2.19 5.86 -9.73
C VAL A 201 1.53 5.42 -11.03
N SER A 202 0.28 5.83 -11.26
CA SER A 202 -0.39 5.72 -12.55
C SER A 202 -0.41 7.11 -13.20
N GLU A 203 0.33 7.26 -14.30
CA GLU A 203 0.45 8.53 -15.01
C GLU A 203 -0.57 8.59 -16.15
N ASP A 204 -1.35 9.66 -16.16
CA ASP A 204 -2.35 9.94 -17.19
C ASP A 204 -1.68 10.62 -18.41
N VAL A 205 -0.88 9.83 -19.12
CA VAL A 205 -0.14 10.21 -20.33
C VAL A 205 -0.41 9.20 -21.44
N GLN A 206 -0.11 9.55 -22.69
CA GLN A 206 -0.32 8.65 -23.83
C GLN A 206 1.04 8.25 -24.47
N PRO A 207 1.37 6.95 -24.57
CA PRO A 207 0.68 5.80 -23.98
C PRO A 207 0.74 5.81 -22.44
N PRO A 208 -0.24 5.20 -21.73
CA PRO A 208 -0.27 5.16 -20.26
C PRO A 208 1.00 4.58 -19.65
N GLN A 209 1.38 5.11 -18.49
CA GLN A 209 2.62 4.73 -17.81
C GLN A 209 2.37 4.42 -16.33
N MET A 210 3.13 3.47 -15.82
CA MET A 210 3.14 3.09 -14.41
C MET A 210 4.57 3.12 -13.90
N ARG A 211 4.82 3.80 -12.77
CA ARG A 211 6.05 3.61 -12.00
C ARG A 211 5.75 2.77 -10.76
N THR A 212 6.66 1.86 -10.44
CA THR A 212 6.59 1.04 -9.22
C THR A 212 7.90 1.15 -8.48
N GLU A 213 7.85 1.43 -7.17
CA GLU A 213 9.03 1.42 -6.28
C GLU A 213 8.81 0.43 -5.14
N VAL A 214 9.74 -0.50 -4.91
CA VAL A 214 9.61 -1.53 -3.87
C VAL A 214 10.56 -1.24 -2.71
N LEU A 215 10.00 -1.09 -1.52
CA LEU A 215 10.75 -0.81 -0.29
C LEU A 215 11.05 -2.10 0.49
N GLU A 216 10.10 -3.04 0.52
CA GLU A 216 10.24 -4.34 1.18
C GLU A 216 9.54 -5.41 0.34
N GLY A 217 10.07 -6.64 0.31
CA GLY A 217 9.47 -7.77 -0.39
C GLY A 217 9.74 -7.77 -1.89
N ASN A 218 8.75 -8.21 -2.67
CA ASN A 218 8.85 -8.34 -4.13
C ASN A 218 7.51 -8.00 -4.80
N VAL A 219 7.57 -7.43 -6.01
CA VAL A 219 6.41 -7.13 -6.86
C VAL A 219 6.62 -7.78 -8.22
N GLY A 220 5.62 -8.53 -8.70
CA GLY A 220 5.54 -8.88 -10.12
C GLY A 220 4.80 -7.78 -10.88
N VAL A 221 5.44 -7.14 -11.85
CA VAL A 221 4.80 -6.16 -12.73
C VAL A 221 4.61 -6.77 -14.11
N ALA A 222 3.38 -6.79 -14.61
CA ALA A 222 3.06 -7.43 -15.88
C ALA A 222 2.04 -6.65 -16.71
N ASN A 223 2.19 -6.73 -18.02
CA ASN A 223 1.22 -6.29 -19.03
C ASN A 223 1.31 -7.20 -20.26
N ASP A 224 0.54 -6.90 -21.31
CA ASP A 224 0.51 -7.70 -22.54
C ASP A 224 1.87 -7.75 -23.28
N GLY A 225 2.77 -6.81 -23.00
CA GLY A 225 4.12 -6.79 -23.55
C GLY A 225 5.11 -7.68 -22.78
N GLY A 226 4.76 -8.15 -21.59
CA GLY A 226 5.57 -9.07 -20.79
C GLY A 226 5.53 -8.79 -19.29
N GLU A 227 6.37 -9.50 -18.55
CA GLU A 227 6.46 -9.40 -17.09
C GLU A 227 7.90 -9.13 -16.62
N GLN A 228 8.00 -8.53 -15.44
CA GLN A 228 9.26 -8.31 -14.73
C GLN A 228 9.03 -8.45 -13.22
N SER A 229 9.92 -9.16 -12.54
CA SER A 229 9.96 -9.20 -11.08
C SER A 229 10.82 -8.06 -10.55
N LEU A 230 10.34 -7.40 -9.50
CA LEU A 230 10.97 -6.25 -8.88
C LEU A 230 11.17 -6.50 -7.38
N ALA A 231 12.42 -6.67 -6.97
CA ALA A 231 12.80 -6.86 -5.58
C ALA A 231 12.91 -5.54 -4.81
N ALA A 232 12.90 -5.62 -3.48
CA ALA A 232 13.15 -4.48 -2.59
C ALA A 232 14.42 -3.70 -2.95
N GLY A 233 14.34 -2.37 -2.88
CA GLY A 233 15.41 -1.45 -3.24
C GLY A 233 15.50 -1.13 -4.73
N TYR A 234 14.53 -1.56 -5.53
CA TYR A 234 14.47 -1.28 -6.95
C TYR A 234 13.14 -0.62 -7.36
N ALA A 235 13.19 0.06 -8.50
CA ALA A 235 12.04 0.60 -9.19
C ALA A 235 12.04 0.20 -10.67
N LEU A 236 10.87 0.25 -11.30
CA LEU A 236 10.74 0.10 -12.75
C LEU A 236 9.59 0.93 -13.30
N LYS A 237 9.63 1.15 -14.62
CA LYS A 237 8.56 1.80 -15.38
C LYS A 237 7.92 0.80 -16.33
N ALA A 238 6.61 0.71 -16.32
CA ALA A 238 5.83 0.02 -17.33
C ALA A 238 5.15 1.04 -18.25
N VAL A 239 5.14 0.74 -19.54
CA VAL A 239 4.41 1.51 -20.56
C VAL A 239 3.43 0.55 -21.22
N ALA A 240 2.17 0.97 -21.39
CA ALA A 240 1.14 0.12 -21.98
C ALA A 240 1.61 -0.52 -23.30
N GLY A 241 1.42 -1.83 -23.43
CA GLY A 241 1.81 -2.61 -24.62
C GLY A 241 3.31 -2.88 -24.79
N LYS A 242 4.18 -2.39 -23.90
CA LYS A 242 5.62 -2.69 -23.90
C LYS A 242 6.00 -3.48 -22.67
N LYS A 243 6.94 -4.43 -22.79
CA LYS A 243 7.51 -5.13 -21.64
C LYS A 243 7.97 -4.10 -20.58
N PRO A 244 7.66 -4.30 -19.29
CA PRO A 244 8.17 -3.46 -18.21
C PRO A 244 9.69 -3.29 -18.29
N SER A 245 10.19 -2.10 -17.96
CA SER A 245 11.62 -1.79 -18.05
C SER A 245 12.46 -2.65 -17.11
N GLU A 246 13.75 -2.75 -17.40
CA GLU A 246 14.68 -3.35 -16.44
C GLU A 246 14.67 -2.58 -15.11
N PRO A 247 14.76 -3.29 -13.96
CA PRO A 247 14.83 -2.71 -12.64
C PRO A 247 16.03 -1.77 -12.49
N ILE A 248 15.80 -0.63 -11.85
CA ILE A 248 16.84 0.33 -11.48
C ILE A 248 16.89 0.45 -9.96
N LYS A 249 18.08 0.71 -9.41
CA LYS A 249 18.24 0.87 -7.96
C LYS A 249 17.62 2.18 -7.48
N LEU A 250 16.91 2.12 -6.36
CA LEU A 250 16.39 3.31 -5.68
C LEU A 250 17.53 4.19 -5.15
N LEU A 251 17.33 5.50 -5.18
CA LEU A 251 18.23 6.45 -4.51
C LEU A 251 18.24 6.18 -2.99
N PRO A 252 19.38 6.38 -2.30
CA PRO A 252 19.45 6.22 -0.86
C PRO A 252 18.59 7.27 -0.14
N ALA A 253 18.27 6.99 1.12
CA ALA A 253 17.58 7.93 1.98
C ALA A 253 18.45 9.19 2.21
N PRO A 254 17.86 10.40 2.20
CA PRO A 254 18.58 11.61 2.60
C PRO A 254 19.12 11.50 4.03
N VAL A 255 20.20 12.21 4.33
CA VAL A 255 20.74 12.23 5.70
C VAL A 255 20.37 13.55 6.36
N PHE A 256 19.65 13.48 7.47
CA PHE A 256 19.38 14.64 8.30
C PHE A 256 20.63 15.08 9.09
N PRO A 257 20.71 16.36 9.49
CA PRO A 257 21.72 16.84 10.43
C PRO A 257 21.68 16.05 11.74
N ALA A 258 22.84 15.90 12.39
CA ALA A 258 22.94 15.16 13.65
C ALA A 258 22.11 15.77 14.79
N LEU A 259 21.86 17.08 14.74
CA LEU A 259 21.08 17.81 15.72
C LEU A 259 19.82 18.38 15.07
N LEU A 260 18.70 17.71 15.29
CA LEU A 260 17.36 18.22 14.98
C LEU A 260 16.59 18.41 16.29
N PRO A 261 15.74 19.45 16.39
CA PRO A 261 14.95 19.71 17.59
C PRO A 261 13.84 18.67 17.76
N GLU A 262 13.80 17.98 18.91
CA GLU A 262 12.74 17.02 19.24
C GLU A 262 11.37 17.70 19.45
N THR A 263 11.39 18.99 19.80
CA THR A 263 10.19 19.80 20.02
C THR A 263 10.25 21.10 19.23
N ILE A 264 9.21 21.36 18.41
CA ILE A 264 9.05 22.62 17.68
C ILE A 264 8.12 23.56 18.46
N ARG A 265 8.58 24.79 18.68
CA ARG A 265 7.82 25.87 19.32
C ARG A 265 7.60 27.08 18.41
N ALA A 266 8.37 27.20 17.32
CA ALA A 266 8.32 28.33 16.40
C ALA A 266 8.22 27.87 14.94
N PHE A 267 7.50 28.65 14.13
CA PHE A 267 7.30 28.41 12.70
C PHE A 267 7.61 29.69 11.89
N PRO A 268 7.98 29.58 10.60
CA PRO A 268 8.22 28.34 9.88
C PRO A 268 9.48 27.62 10.39
N TRP A 269 9.41 26.29 10.52
CA TRP A 269 10.57 25.50 10.92
C TRP A 269 11.38 25.13 9.67
N LYS A 270 12.62 25.61 9.61
CA LYS A 270 13.54 25.29 8.51
C LYS A 270 14.16 23.91 8.71
N LEU A 271 13.71 22.95 7.92
CA LEU A 271 14.29 21.62 7.81
C LEU A 271 15.30 21.60 6.66
N HIS A 272 16.47 21.01 6.89
CA HIS A 272 17.49 20.79 5.87
C HIS A 272 18.01 19.36 5.93
N TRP A 273 18.57 18.88 4.83
CA TRP A 273 19.18 17.55 4.73
C TRP A 273 20.36 17.59 3.75
N GLN A 274 21.19 16.54 3.77
CA GLN A 274 22.29 16.40 2.81
C GLN A 274 21.76 16.13 1.40
N LYS A 275 22.38 16.76 0.39
CA LYS A 275 22.03 16.52 -1.01
C LYS A 275 22.37 15.06 -1.39
N VAL A 276 21.39 14.36 -1.96
CA VAL A 276 21.54 13.01 -2.48
C VAL A 276 22.05 13.07 -3.92
N SER A 277 23.12 12.35 -4.23
CA SER A 277 23.64 12.23 -5.60
C SER A 277 22.60 11.56 -6.51
N GLY A 278 22.38 12.13 -7.70
CA GLY A 278 21.35 11.67 -8.66
C GLY A 278 19.92 12.16 -8.35
N ALA A 279 19.71 12.93 -7.29
CA ALA A 279 18.42 13.54 -6.99
C ALA A 279 18.18 14.78 -7.86
N ALA A 280 17.08 14.77 -8.62
CA ALA A 280 16.56 15.92 -9.35
C ALA A 280 15.64 16.79 -8.48
N SER A 281 14.94 16.17 -7.53
CA SER A 281 14.10 16.84 -6.54
C SER A 281 13.96 15.99 -5.27
N TYR A 282 13.20 16.47 -4.30
CA TYR A 282 12.84 15.76 -3.09
C TYR A 282 11.34 15.83 -2.88
N ARG A 283 10.79 14.79 -2.27
CA ARG A 283 9.44 14.82 -1.73
C ARG A 283 9.51 14.87 -0.22
N VAL A 284 8.85 15.87 0.35
CA VAL A 284 8.66 16.07 1.78
C VAL A 284 7.23 15.68 2.10
N GLN A 285 7.07 14.79 3.08
CA GLN A 285 5.79 14.43 3.65
C GLN A 285 5.83 14.66 5.15
N VAL A 286 4.72 15.13 5.69
CA VAL A 286 4.51 15.22 7.14
C VAL A 286 3.37 14.29 7.46
N TYR A 287 3.53 13.43 8.44
CA TYR A 287 2.51 12.52 8.93
C TYR A 287 2.14 12.91 10.35
N LYS A 288 0.84 13.11 10.61
CA LYS A 288 0.36 13.27 12.00
C LYS A 288 0.21 11.90 12.63
N LYS A 289 0.86 11.69 13.77
CA LYS A 289 0.74 10.46 14.54
C LYS A 289 -0.65 10.39 15.18
N GLY A 290 -1.38 9.31 14.91
CA GLY A 290 -2.61 8.96 15.59
C GLY A 290 -2.39 7.84 16.61
N ILE A 291 -3.46 7.43 17.29
CA ILE A 291 -3.42 6.34 18.28
C ILE A 291 -3.06 4.99 17.62
N PHE A 292 -3.61 4.72 16.43
CA PHE A 292 -3.49 3.42 15.76
C PHE A 292 -2.74 3.46 14.42
N PHE A 293 -2.66 4.63 13.78
CA PHE A 293 -2.05 4.81 12.47
C PHE A 293 -1.66 6.29 12.30
N GLU A 294 -0.79 6.54 11.33
CA GLU A 294 -0.43 7.89 10.92
C GLU A 294 -1.30 8.35 9.76
N SER A 295 -1.63 9.65 9.72
CA SER A 295 -2.36 10.26 8.62
C SER A 295 -1.48 11.26 7.89
N LEU A 296 -1.50 11.26 6.55
CA LEU A 296 -0.72 12.21 5.77
C LEU A 296 -1.19 13.65 6.03
N ALA A 297 -0.30 14.38 6.69
CA ALA A 297 -0.29 15.79 7.05
C ALA A 297 -0.36 16.74 5.85
N MET A 298 0.64 16.56 5.01
CA MET A 298 1.03 17.49 3.99
C MET A 298 2.01 16.75 3.10
N GLU A 299 2.03 17.11 1.83
CA GLU A 299 3.04 16.68 0.90
C GLU A 299 3.50 17.85 0.03
N LYS A 300 4.80 17.92 -0.22
CA LYS A 300 5.37 18.91 -1.13
C LYS A 300 6.56 18.33 -1.90
N GLY A 301 6.65 18.64 -3.18
CA GLY A 301 7.87 18.47 -3.98
C GLY A 301 8.73 19.73 -3.91
N VAL A 302 10.03 19.58 -3.70
CA VAL A 302 11.02 20.68 -3.64
C VAL A 302 12.27 20.32 -4.44
N THR A 303 12.94 21.31 -5.05
CA THR A 303 14.20 21.10 -5.79
C THR A 303 15.44 21.40 -4.96
N SER A 304 15.29 22.17 -3.88
CA SER A 304 16.32 22.41 -2.87
C SER A 304 16.41 21.26 -1.85
N ASN A 305 17.51 21.20 -1.11
CA ASN A 305 17.71 20.28 0.01
C ASN A 305 17.28 20.89 1.36
N GLU A 306 16.32 21.80 1.31
CA GLU A 306 15.72 22.47 2.45
C GLU A 306 14.23 22.71 2.21
N PHE A 307 13.47 22.77 3.30
CA PHE A 307 12.04 23.05 3.27
C PHE A 307 11.61 23.78 4.54
N SER A 308 10.87 24.87 4.36
CA SER A 308 10.22 25.62 5.45
C SER A 308 8.90 24.96 5.79
N VAL A 309 8.89 24.14 6.84
CA VAL A 309 7.68 23.50 7.35
C VAL A 309 6.72 24.60 7.84
N PRO A 310 5.50 24.71 7.28
CA PRO A 310 4.53 25.70 7.70
C PRO A 310 3.99 25.36 9.09
N GLU A 311 3.16 26.24 9.62
CA GLU A 311 2.55 26.03 10.92
C GLU A 311 1.77 24.69 10.97
N LEU A 312 2.10 23.89 11.97
CA LEU A 312 1.40 22.65 12.29
C LEU A 312 0.65 22.82 13.62
N ASN A 313 -0.51 22.18 13.74
CA ASN A 313 -1.21 22.07 15.01
C ASN A 313 -0.39 21.29 16.03
N ALA A 314 -0.61 21.53 17.32
CA ALA A 314 0.07 20.77 18.38
C ALA A 314 -0.18 19.26 18.26
N GLY A 315 0.83 18.47 18.64
CA GLY A 315 0.81 17.02 18.59
C GLY A 315 2.09 16.42 18.02
N ASP A 316 2.09 15.10 17.86
CA ASP A 316 3.24 14.34 17.37
C ASP A 316 3.18 14.12 15.87
N PHE A 317 4.32 14.28 15.22
CA PHE A 317 4.48 14.15 13.78
C PHE A 317 5.69 13.27 13.44
N ARG A 318 5.61 12.64 12.28
CA ARG A 318 6.75 12.03 11.59
C ARG A 318 6.95 12.77 10.27
N LEU A 319 8.09 13.41 10.10
CA LEU A 319 8.50 13.99 8.84
C LEU A 319 9.23 12.92 8.05
N ALA A 320 8.97 12.85 6.75
CA ALA A 320 9.65 11.94 5.84
C ALA A 320 10.13 12.72 4.62
N VAL A 321 11.41 12.57 4.28
CA VAL A 321 12.01 13.16 3.10
C VAL A 321 12.63 12.06 2.26
N ARG A 322 12.44 12.14 0.94
CA ARG A 322 13.05 11.20 -0.01
C ARG A 322 13.47 11.91 -1.28
N ALA A 323 14.59 11.46 -1.83
CA ALA A 323 15.08 11.93 -3.12
C ALA A 323 14.19 11.40 -4.26
N VAL A 324 14.11 12.16 -5.34
CA VAL A 324 13.44 11.80 -6.59
C VAL A 324 14.43 11.98 -7.72
N ASP A 325 14.63 10.94 -8.53
CA ASP A 325 15.54 10.99 -9.68
C ASP A 325 14.91 11.71 -10.89
N GLU A 326 15.69 11.93 -11.95
CA GLU A 326 15.22 12.59 -13.19
C GLU A 326 14.11 11.82 -13.92
N ARG A 327 13.97 10.52 -13.64
CA ARG A 327 12.92 9.66 -14.21
C ARG A 327 11.63 9.69 -13.39
N GLY A 328 11.65 10.40 -12.26
CA GLY A 328 10.53 10.53 -11.33
C GLY A 328 10.42 9.38 -10.32
N PHE A 329 11.42 8.50 -10.22
CA PHE A 329 11.43 7.45 -9.20
C PHE A 329 11.83 8.01 -7.86
N GLU A 330 11.07 7.63 -6.85
CA GLU A 330 11.27 8.11 -5.49
C GLU A 330 12.13 7.10 -4.71
N GLY A 331 13.23 7.56 -4.11
CA GLY A 331 14.15 6.72 -3.32
C GLY A 331 13.59 6.26 -1.98
N PHE A 332 14.49 5.75 -1.14
CA PHE A 332 14.18 5.44 0.26
C PHE A 332 13.86 6.71 1.05
N GLU A 333 12.97 6.58 2.06
CA GLU A 333 12.65 7.67 2.97
C GLU A 333 13.63 7.74 4.12
N ALA A 334 14.04 8.95 4.46
CA ALA A 334 14.58 9.28 5.77
C ALA A 334 13.47 9.94 6.58
N ASP A 335 13.30 9.52 7.81
CA ASP A 335 12.27 10.06 8.67
C ASP A 335 12.81 10.63 9.98
N TYR A 336 12.03 11.55 10.55
CA TYR A 336 12.33 12.23 11.80
C TYR A 336 11.03 12.45 12.58
N HIS A 337 11.03 12.04 13.85
CA HIS A 337 9.91 12.25 14.76
C HIS A 337 10.07 13.57 15.50
N VAL A 338 8.97 14.32 15.62
CA VAL A 338 8.96 15.61 16.30
C VAL A 338 7.62 15.88 16.98
N THR A 339 7.66 16.58 18.10
CA THR A 339 6.46 17.07 18.79
C THR A 339 6.30 18.57 18.56
N VAL A 340 5.10 19.00 18.19
CA VAL A 340 4.73 20.42 18.13
C VAL A 340 4.06 20.80 19.45
N ALA A 341 4.69 21.70 20.21
CA ALA A 341 4.24 22.04 21.56
C ALA A 341 3.02 22.98 21.59
N SER A 342 2.29 22.91 22.71
CA SER A 342 1.32 23.92 23.15
C SER A 342 1.54 24.19 24.65
N PRO A 343 1.58 25.45 25.13
CA PRO A 343 1.52 26.71 24.37
C PRO A 343 2.84 27.03 23.64
N ARG A 344 2.74 27.85 22.60
CA ARG A 344 3.86 28.24 21.70
C ARG A 344 4.60 29.51 22.16
N THR A 345 4.50 29.88 23.45
CA THR A 345 5.01 31.17 23.95
C THR A 345 6.53 31.30 23.75
N VAL A 346 6.92 32.43 23.16
CA VAL A 346 8.27 32.98 23.26
C VAL A 346 8.44 33.42 24.72
N ASP A 347 9.48 32.93 25.41
CA ASP A 347 9.93 33.57 26.64
C ASP A 347 10.40 34.98 26.27
N VAL A 348 9.51 35.96 26.39
CA VAL A 348 9.88 37.37 26.31
C VAL A 348 10.65 37.64 27.60
N LEU A 349 11.98 37.60 27.54
CA LEU A 349 12.82 38.22 28.55
C LEU A 349 12.41 39.69 28.63
N SER A 350 11.59 40.02 29.62
CA SER A 350 11.21 41.40 29.93
C SER A 350 12.47 42.12 30.40
N VAL A 351 13.12 42.85 29.50
CA VAL A 351 14.11 43.85 29.90
C VAL A 351 13.31 45.04 30.45
N SER A 352 13.19 45.09 31.77
CA SER A 352 12.66 46.26 32.47
C SER A 352 13.65 47.41 32.30
N SER A 353 13.40 48.32 31.35
CA SER A 353 14.05 49.63 31.35
C SER A 353 13.41 50.48 32.45
N GLN A 354 14.13 50.61 33.58
CA GLN A 354 13.85 51.68 34.54
C GLN A 354 14.12 53.02 33.86
N VAL A 355 13.03 53.72 33.52
CA VAL A 355 13.04 55.14 33.17
C VAL A 355 13.22 55.91 34.48
N MET A 356 14.42 56.46 34.69
CA MET A 356 14.67 57.51 35.67
C MET A 356 14.15 58.83 35.10
N SER A 357 12.93 59.22 35.47
CA SER A 357 12.41 60.57 35.29
C SER A 357 13.03 61.50 36.33
N GLY A 358 13.97 62.35 35.90
CA GLY A 358 14.40 63.53 36.65
C GLY A 358 13.78 64.77 36.04
N GLU A 359 12.68 65.25 36.62
CA GLU A 359 12.12 66.58 36.35
C GLU A 359 12.62 67.59 37.41
N GLY A 360 12.95 68.79 36.94
CA GLY A 360 13.01 70.02 37.74
C GLY A 360 14.29 70.81 37.47
N ASN A 361 14.27 72.13 37.23
CA ASN A 361 13.18 73.10 37.18
C ASN A 361 13.75 74.43 36.62
N ALA A 362 12.88 75.18 35.92
CA ALA A 362 12.86 76.64 35.69
C ALA A 362 14.02 77.41 34.98
N PRO A 363 13.67 78.35 34.07
CA PRO A 363 14.57 79.41 33.58
C PRO A 363 14.29 80.74 34.30
N ILE A 364 15.34 81.45 34.73
CA ILE A 364 15.28 82.90 35.04
C ILE A 364 16.62 83.56 34.64
N ALA A 365 16.48 84.65 33.87
CA ALA A 365 17.43 85.70 33.48
C ALA A 365 18.52 85.37 32.46
#